data_AF-A0A973EN44-F1
#
_entry.id   AF-A0A973EN44-F1
#
_cell.length_a   1.000
_cell.length_b   1.000
_cell.length_c   1.000
_cell.angle_alpha   90.00
_cell.angle_beta   90.00
_cell.angle_gamma   90.00
#
_symmetry.space_group_name_H-M   'P 1'
#
loop_
_entity.id
_entity.type
_entity.pdbx_description
1 polymer ?
#
loop_
_entity_poly.entity_id
_entity_poly.type
_entity_poly.pdbx_seq_one_letter_code
_entity_poly.pdbx_strand_id
1 'polypeptide(L)' 'MLNGIKGVEDFKLYRKSNQVLIEYNPKQIAYSELEAKVKNAGFILE' A
#
# COMPACT_ATOMS: atom_id res chain seq x y z
N MET A 1 3.23 4.31 8.55
CA MET A 1 3.86 3.04 8.14
C MET A 1 2.80 2.17 7.47
N LEU A 2 3.10 1.57 6.32
CA LEU A 2 2.12 0.79 5.53
C LEU A 2 1.61 -0.47 6.26
N ASN A 3 2.43 -1.07 7.14
CA ASN A 3 2.03 -2.18 8.02
C ASN A 3 0.86 -1.89 8.97
N GLY A 4 0.48 -0.61 9.15
CA GLY A 4 -0.69 -0.25 9.97
C GLY A 4 -2.01 -0.22 9.18
N ILE A 5 -1.96 -0.41 7.86
CA ILE A 5 -3.15 -0.35 7.01
C ILE A 5 -3.87 -1.70 7.07
N LYS A 6 -5.09 -1.70 7.62
CA LYS A 6 -5.94 -2.88 7.65
C LYS A 6 -6.13 -3.45 6.24
N GLY A 7 -5.92 -4.75 6.08
CA GLY A 7 -6.00 -5.44 4.80
C GLY A 7 -4.71 -5.48 3.99
N VAL A 8 -3.62 -4.84 4.45
CA VAL A 8 -2.28 -5.07 3.91
C VAL A 8 -1.70 -6.32 4.58
N GLU A 9 -1.31 -7.30 3.78
CA GLU A 9 -0.73 -8.57 4.23
C GLU A 9 0.80 -8.52 4.17
N ASP A 10 1.37 -7.94 3.12
CA ASP A 10 2.82 -7.68 2.99
C ASP A 10 3.08 -6.43 2.12
N PHE A 11 4.30 -5.89 2.18
CA PHE A 11 4.70 -4.80 1.31
C PHE A 11 6.21 -4.79 1.03
N LYS A 12 6.58 -4.41 -0.19
CA LYS A 12 7.97 -4.26 -0.63
C LYS A 12 8.23 -2.86 -1.18
N LEU A 13 9.16 -2.15 -0.54
CA LEU A 13 9.55 -0.80 -0.93
C LEU A 13 10.74 -0.80 -1.88
N TYR A 14 10.54 -0.24 -3.08
CA TYR A 14 11.61 0.01 -4.05
C TYR A 14 12.19 1.41 -3.87
N ARG A 15 13.21 1.52 -3.01
CA ARG A 15 13.83 2.81 -2.62
C ARG A 15 14.39 3.64 -3.78
N LYS A 16 14.75 3.02 -4.90
CA LYS A 16 15.27 3.75 -6.09
C LYS A 16 14.19 4.54 -6.83
N SER A 17 12.95 4.07 -6.80
CA SER A 17 11.82 4.66 -7.55
C SER A 17 10.74 5.25 -6.65
N ASN A 18 10.89 5.10 -5.34
CA ASN A 18 9.87 5.43 -4.33
C ASN A 18 8.51 4.73 -4.57
N GLN A 19 8.56 3.60 -5.27
CA GLN A 19 7.42 2.73 -5.54
C GLN A 19 7.27 1.69 -4.44
N VAL A 20 6.04 1.27 -4.20
CA VAL A 20 5.73 0.19 -3.27
C VAL A 20 4.83 -0.85 -3.92
N LEU A 21 5.26 -2.11 -3.84
CA LEU A 21 4.42 -3.26 -4.13
C LEU A 21 3.69 -3.63 -2.85
N ILE A 22 2.37 -3.77 -2.92
CA ILE A 22 1.54 -4.12 -1.76
C ILE A 22 0.75 -5.38 -2.07
N GLU A 23 0.93 -6.39 -1.22
CA GLU A 23 0.03 -7.55 -1.17
C GLU A 23 -1.10 -7.22 -0.21
N TYR A 24 -2.34 -7.17 -0.72
CA TYR A 24 -3.50 -6.79 0.07
C TYR A 24 -4.67 -7.74 -0.14
N ASN A 25 -5.51 -7.81 0.88
CA ASN A 25 -6.71 -8.63 0.89
C ASN A 25 -7.94 -7.80 0.48
N PRO A 26 -8.50 -7.99 -0.73
CA PRO A 26 -9.63 -7.20 -1.23
C PRO A 26 -10.93 -7.44 -0.45
N LYS A 27 -11.00 -8.50 0.38
CA LYS A 27 -12.15 -8.73 1.27
C LYS A 27 -12.09 -7.85 2.53
N GLN A 28 -10.93 -7.31 2.87
CA GLN A 28 -10.72 -6.47 4.05
C GLN A 28 -10.64 -4.98 3.71
N ILE A 29 -10.16 -4.63 2.52
CA ILE A 29 -10.03 -3.26 2.06
C ILE A 29 -10.24 -3.17 0.55
N ALA A 30 -10.98 -2.15 0.09
CA ALA A 30 -11.11 -1.87 -1.33
C ALA A 30 -9.83 -1.24 -1.89
N TYR A 31 -9.50 -1.55 -3.15
CA TYR A 31 -8.31 -1.00 -3.81
C TYR A 31 -8.24 0.53 -3.76
N SER A 32 -9.36 1.23 -3.99
CA SER A 32 -9.42 2.70 -3.94
C SER A 32 -9.09 3.27 -2.55
N GLU A 33 -9.53 2.60 -1.49
CA GLU A 33 -9.23 3.02 -0.12
C GLU A 33 -7.76 2.74 0.24
N LEU A 34 -7.22 1.59 -0.19
CA LEU A 34 -5.80 1.29 -0.07
C LEU A 34 -4.97 2.34 -0.80
N GLU A 35 -5.32 2.64 -2.05
CA GLU A 35 -4.60 3.60 -2.89
C GLU A 35 -4.53 4.98 -2.24
N ALA A 36 -5.65 5.48 -1.72
CA ALA A 36 -5.72 6.75 -1.03
C ALA A 36 -4.81 6.78 0.22
N LYS A 37 -4.82 5.71 1.02
CA LYS A 37 -3.97 5.62 2.23
C LYS A 37 -2.48 5.55 1.89
N VAL A 38 -2.12 4.83 0.83
CA VAL A 38 -0.73 4.69 0.38
C VAL A 38 -0.20 6.02 -0.19
N LYS A 39 -1.02 6.71 -0.99
CA LYS A 39 -0.70 8.06 -1.50
C LYS A 39 -0.57 9.08 -0.37
N ASN A 40 -1.44 9.05 0.64
CA ASN A 40 -1.36 9.93 1.81
C ASN A 40 -0.08 9.67 2.63
N ALA A 41 0.39 8.43 2.67
CA ALA A 41 1.67 8.07 3.28
C ALA A 41 2.91 8.49 2.45
N GLY A 42 2.73 9.08 1.26
CA GLY A 42 3.80 9.59 0.41
C GLY A 42 4.43 8.58 -0.55
N PHE A 43 3.76 7.44 -0.78
CA PHE A 43 4.25 6.39 -1.69
C PHE A 43 3.44 6.35 -2.98
N ILE A 44 4.11 5.91 -4.05
CA ILE A 44 3.48 5.65 -5.35
C ILE A 44 3.27 4.14 -5.47
N LEU A 45 2.05 3.73 -5.80
CA LEU A 45 1.73 2.32 -6.08
C LEU A 45 2.18 1.96 -7.50
N GLU A 46 2.73 0.76 -7.64
CA GLU A 46 2.96 0.09 -8.92
C GLU A 46 2.03 -1.11 -9.05
#